data_AF-A0A9Q0FTB7-F1
#
_entry.id   AF-A0A9Q0FTB7-F1
#
_cell.length_a   1.000
_cell.length_b   1.000
_cell.length_c   1.000
_cell.angle_alpha   90.00
_cell.angle_beta   90.00
_cell.angle_gamma   90.00
#
_symmetry.space_group_name_H-M   'P 1'
#
loop_
_entity.id
_entity.type
_entity.pdbx_description
1 polymer ?
#
loop_
_entity_poly.entity_id
_entity_poly.type
_entity_poly.pdbx_seq_one_letter_code
_entity_poly.pdbx_strand_id
1 'polypeptide(L)'
;MKKALKVYGEVLRLVRRLPKDTRPYYAKYARENFVNYREADPKDLDSLNELFHRAYNHSLWVLNKYSVDESAAKKLKQICYG
;
A
#
# COMPACT_ATOMS: atom_id res chain seq x y z
N MET A 1 2.63 -13.18 -6.88
CA MET A 1 3.21 -12.98 -5.53
C MET A 1 4.34 -11.93 -5.43
N LYS A 2 5.41 -11.95 -6.25
CA LYS A 2 6.54 -10.99 -6.10
C LYS A 2 6.12 -9.50 -6.13
N LYS A 3 5.17 -9.11 -7.00
CA LYS A 3 4.65 -7.73 -7.08
C LYS A 3 3.89 -7.32 -5.81
N ALA A 4 2.99 -8.17 -5.31
CA ALA A 4 2.25 -7.94 -4.07
C ALA A 4 3.18 -7.71 -2.85
N LEU A 5 4.24 -8.51 -2.72
CA LEU A 5 5.24 -8.31 -1.65
C LEU A 5 5.99 -6.97 -1.78
N LYS A 6 6.27 -6.51 -3.01
CA LYS A 6 6.86 -5.19 -3.25
C LYS A 6 5.91 -4.07 -2.85
N VAL A 7 4.63 -4.17 -3.21
CA VAL A 7 3.57 -3.23 -2.82
C VAL A 7 3.48 -3.15 -1.30
N TYR A 8 3.31 -4.29 -0.62
CA TYR A 8 3.23 -4.33 0.84
C TYR A 8 4.47 -3.76 1.53
N GLY A 9 5.65 -4.12 1.03
CA GLY A 9 6.91 -3.60 1.53
C GLY A 9 6.98 -2.07 1.44
N GLU A 10 6.50 -1.47 0.34
CA GLU A 10 6.44 -0.01 0.25
C GLU A 10 5.37 0.63 1.13
N VAL A 11 4.18 0.02 1.25
CA VAL A 11 3.15 0.51 2.19
C VAL A 11 3.73 0.61 3.60
N LEU A 12 4.48 -0.40 4.08
CA LEU A 12 5.13 -0.35 5.38
C LEU A 12 6.23 0.74 5.49
N ARG A 13 6.92 1.08 4.39
CA ARG A 13 7.87 2.20 4.39
C ARG A 13 7.16 3.55 4.47
N LEU A 14 6.01 3.70 3.80
CA LEU A 14 5.16 4.89 3.92
C LEU A 14 4.60 5.05 5.34
N VAL A 15 4.18 3.96 5.99
CA VAL A 15 3.74 4.00 7.39
C VAL A 15 4.83 4.56 8.33
N ARG A 16 6.11 4.31 8.05
CA ARG A 16 7.22 4.89 8.84
C ARG A 16 7.37 6.41 8.68
N ARG A 17 6.78 7.01 7.63
CA ARG A 17 6.76 8.46 7.42
C ARG A 17 5.66 9.17 8.22
N LEU A 18 4.69 8.43 8.75
CA LEU A 18 3.60 8.98 9.55
C LEU A 18 4.08 9.41 10.95
N PRO A 19 3.29 10.21 11.69
CA PRO A 19 3.52 10.49 13.11
C PRO A 19 3.67 9.22 13.94
N LYS A 20 4.62 9.21 14.90
CA LYS A 20 5.08 7.99 15.61
C LYS A 20 3.95 7.22 16.30
N ASP A 21 3.03 7.94 16.91
CA ASP A 21 1.85 7.48 17.63
C ASP A 21 0.83 6.77 16.72
N THR A 22 0.78 7.14 15.44
CA THR A 22 -0.20 6.57 14.49
C THR A 22 0.31 5.32 13.76
N ARG A 23 1.63 5.11 13.72
CA ARG A 23 2.26 4.01 12.96
C ARG A 23 1.76 2.62 13.37
N PRO A 24 1.60 2.27 14.66
CA PRO A 24 1.14 0.94 15.06
C PRO A 24 -0.23 0.61 14.46
N TYR A 25 -1.15 1.57 14.46
CA TYR A 25 -2.48 1.42 13.87
C TYR A 25 -2.39 1.12 12.37
N TYR A 26 -1.66 1.94 11.61
CA TYR A 26 -1.57 1.75 10.15
C TYR A 26 -0.75 0.53 9.75
N ALA A 27 0.27 0.14 10.53
CA ALA A 27 1.01 -1.09 10.29
C ALA A 27 0.13 -2.33 10.49
N LYS A 28 -0.72 -2.33 11.54
CA LYS A 28 -1.72 -3.37 11.77
C LYS A 28 -2.73 -3.43 10.63
N TYR A 29 -3.34 -2.29 10.29
CA TYR A 29 -4.31 -2.18 9.19
C TYR A 29 -3.74 -2.69 7.86
N ALA A 30 -2.50 -2.31 7.52
CA ALA A 30 -1.84 -2.79 6.31
C ALA A 30 -1.62 -4.32 6.32
N ARG A 31 -1.28 -4.90 7.48
CA ARG A 31 -1.10 -6.36 7.61
C ARG A 31 -2.42 -7.11 7.45
N GLU A 32 -3.49 -6.63 8.06
CA GLU A 32 -4.83 -7.22 7.96
C GLU A 32 -5.35 -7.17 6.52
N ASN A 33 -5.16 -6.04 5.83
CA ASN A 33 -5.56 -5.89 4.43
C ASN A 33 -4.65 -6.63 3.45
N PHE A 34 -3.40 -6.96 3.83
CA PHE A 34 -2.50 -7.68 2.96
C PHE A 34 -2.94 -9.15 2.72
N VAL A 35 -3.77 -9.70 3.62
CA VAL A 35 -4.35 -11.04 3.46
C VAL A 35 -5.17 -11.15 2.16
N ASN A 36 -5.82 -10.06 1.73
CA ASN A 36 -6.59 -10.01 0.48
C ASN A 36 -5.75 -10.35 -0.76
N TYR A 37 -4.42 -10.09 -0.73
CA TYR A 37 -3.52 -10.44 -1.84
C TYR A 37 -3.18 -11.93 -1.89
N ARG A 38 -3.36 -12.66 -0.78
CA ARG A 38 -3.12 -14.11 -0.71
C ARG A 38 -4.30 -14.89 -1.30
N GLU A 39 -5.50 -14.37 -1.15
CA GLU A 39 -6.75 -15.00 -1.61
C GLU A 39 -7.06 -14.66 -3.07
N ALA A 40 -6.49 -13.59 -3.61
CA ALA A 40 -6.63 -13.23 -5.01
C ALA A 40 -6.03 -14.30 -5.94
N ASP A 41 -6.76 -14.67 -6.99
CA ASP A 41 -6.26 -15.58 -8.02
C ASP A 41 -5.06 -14.93 -8.74
N PRO A 42 -3.86 -15.55 -8.72
CA PRO A 42 -2.69 -15.05 -9.44
C PRO A 42 -2.88 -14.90 -10.95
N LYS A 43 -3.89 -15.58 -11.53
CA LYS A 43 -4.23 -15.54 -12.96
C LYS A 43 -5.23 -14.45 -13.31
N ASP A 44 -5.96 -13.93 -12.33
CA ASP A 44 -6.87 -12.80 -12.51
C ASP A 44 -6.10 -11.49 -12.37
N LEU A 45 -5.56 -11.02 -13.50
CA LEU A 45 -4.77 -9.80 -13.55
C LEU A 45 -5.59 -8.55 -13.23
N ASP A 46 -6.88 -8.54 -13.54
CA ASP A 46 -7.75 -7.38 -13.33
C ASP A 46 -8.00 -7.19 -11.83
N SER A 47 -8.39 -8.26 -11.13
CA SER A 47 -8.55 -8.24 -9.67
C SER A 47 -7.25 -7.84 -8.96
N LEU A 48 -6.09 -8.33 -9.42
CA LEU A 48 -4.80 -7.95 -8.86
C LEU A 48 -4.46 -6.47 -9.09
N ASN A 49 -4.74 -5.95 -10.28
CA ASN A 49 -4.52 -4.54 -10.60
C ASN A 49 -5.41 -3.63 -9.77
N GLU A 50 -6.68 -3.99 -9.59
CA GLU A 50 -7.59 -3.26 -8.68
C GLU A 50 -7.05 -3.22 -7.25
N LEU A 51 -6.54 -4.34 -6.73
CA LEU A 51 -5.92 -4.39 -5.41
C LEU A 51 -4.68 -3.48 -5.34
N PHE A 52 -3.84 -3.44 -6.37
CA PHE A 52 -2.66 -2.56 -6.40
C PHE A 52 -3.05 -1.07 -6.47
N HIS A 53 -4.02 -0.71 -7.30
CA HIS A 53 -4.54 0.65 -7.40
C HIS A 53 -5.16 1.11 -6.08
N ARG A 54 -5.95 0.24 -5.43
CA ARG A 54 -6.54 0.52 -4.12
C ARG A 54 -5.47 0.77 -3.06
N ALA A 55 -4.41 -0.04 -3.01
CA ALA A 55 -3.31 0.18 -2.07
C ALA A 55 -2.60 1.51 -2.30
N TYR A 56 -2.40 1.92 -3.56
CA TYR A 56 -1.84 3.24 -3.86
C TYR A 56 -2.76 4.36 -3.37
N ASN A 57 -4.04 4.33 -3.74
CA ASN A 57 -5.01 5.37 -3.40
C ASN A 57 -5.21 5.49 -1.88
N HIS A 58 -5.30 4.36 -1.16
CA HIS A 58 -5.42 4.36 0.29
C HIS A 58 -4.15 4.91 0.95
N SER A 59 -2.97 4.54 0.46
CA SER A 59 -1.71 5.07 0.98
C SER A 59 -1.61 6.58 0.79
N LEU A 60 -1.99 7.07 -0.40
CA LEU A 60 -2.02 8.50 -0.71
C LEU A 60 -2.97 9.27 0.22
N TRP A 61 -4.18 8.74 0.43
CA TRP A 61 -5.15 9.35 1.33
C TRP A 61 -4.62 9.43 2.77
N VAL A 62 -3.98 8.38 3.28
CA VAL A 62 -3.38 8.39 4.62
C VAL A 62 -2.23 9.39 4.71
N LEU A 63 -1.36 9.48 3.70
CA LEU A 63 -0.29 10.48 3.68
C LEU A 63 -0.84 11.90 3.74
N ASN A 64 -1.85 12.20 2.91
CA ASN A 64 -2.51 13.50 2.86
C ASN A 64 -3.18 13.86 4.19
N LYS A 65 -3.82 12.89 4.86
CA LYS A 65 -4.40 13.06 6.20
C LYS A 65 -3.39 13.59 7.23
N TYR A 66 -2.11 13.24 7.10
CA TYR A 66 -1.04 13.67 8.01
C TYR A 66 -0.08 14.69 7.37
N SER A 67 -0.50 15.35 6.28
CA SER A 67 0.28 16.36 5.56
C SER A 67 1.67 15.87 5.13
N VAL A 68 1.81 14.56 4.87
CA VAL A 68 3.02 14.00 4.29
C VAL A 68 2.98 14.22 2.77
N ASP A 69 4.07 14.74 2.22
CA ASP A 69 4.20 15.00 0.78
C ASP A 69 3.90 13.74 -0.05
N GLU A 70 3.00 13.89 -1.02
CA GLU A 70 2.59 12.85 -1.98
C GLU A 70 3.78 12.28 -2.77
N SER A 71 4.85 13.06 -2.95
CA SER A 71 6.08 12.61 -3.60
C SER A 71 6.68 11.37 -2.91
N ALA A 72 6.42 11.17 -1.62
CA ALA A 72 6.81 9.97 -0.88
C ALA A 72 6.22 8.68 -1.47
N ALA A 73 5.03 8.76 -2.08
CA ALA A 73 4.33 7.63 -2.69
C ALA A 73 4.75 7.35 -4.15
N LYS A 74 5.68 8.12 -4.73
CA LYS A 74 6.10 7.96 -6.15
C LYS A 74 6.52 6.52 -6.48
N LYS A 75 7.28 5.89 -5.59
CA LYS A 75 7.73 4.50 -5.79
C LYS A 75 6.58 3.49 -5.70
N LEU A 76 5.62 3.71 -4.79
CA LEU A 76 4.43 2.88 -4.71
C LEU A 76 3.59 3.01 -5.98
N LYS A 77 3.41 4.23 -6.50
CA LYS A 77 2.73 4.49 -7.79
C LYS A 77 3.34 3.68 -8.92
N GLN A 78 4.67 3.73 -9.06
CA GLN A 78 5.39 2.99 -10.09
C GLN A 78 5.21 1.48 -9.98
N ILE A 79 5.19 0.93 -8.76
CA ILE A 79 4.99 -0.51 -8.57
C ILE A 79 3.53 -0.89 -8.87
N CYS A 80 2.56 -0.06 -8.50
CA CYS A 80 1.14 -0.38 -8.67
C CYS A 80 0.65 -0.22 -10.11
N TYR A 81 1.14 0.80 -10.83
CA TYR A 81 0.70 1.16 -12.19
C TYR A 81 1.69 0.78 -13.31
N GLY A 82 2.87 0.29 -12.95
CA GLY A 82 3.88 -0.21 -13.90
C GLY A 82 3.94 -1.73 -13.97
#